data_AF-A0A086ZT98-F1
#
_entry.id   AF-A0A086ZT98-F1
#
_cell.length_a   1.000
_cell.length_b   1.000
_cell.length_c   1.000
_cell.angle_alpha   90.00
_cell.angle_beta   90.00
_cell.angle_gamma   90.00
#
_symmetry.space_group_name_H-M   'P 1'
#
loop_
_entity.id
_entity.type
_entity.pdbx_description
1 polymer ?
#
loop_
_entity_poly.entity_id
_entity_poly.type
_entity_poly.pdbx_seq_one_letter_code
_entity_poly.pdbx_strand_id
1 'polypeptide(L)'
;MSVAPVKTLVVQTGDDGVPVLAEPVRLLNPDGTPFTGSAAAHVDTLGGATALGKTLLRVLSASEARTAIGAGTSNFSGAYGDLTGKPTIPTMPTASTLSGATTVGKAVMAATDAATARKAIGAGTSSFTGSYTDLTNKPTIPTAPT
;
A
#
# COMPACT_ATOMS: atom_id res chain seq x y z
N MET A 1 7.76 7.30 71.80
CA MET A 1 7.29 8.09 70.64
C MET A 1 8.46 8.94 70.17
N SER A 2 8.96 8.72 68.95
CA SER A 2 10.00 9.59 68.37
C SER A 2 9.31 10.81 67.79
N VAL A 3 9.51 11.98 68.39
CA VAL A 3 9.04 13.26 67.82
C VAL A 3 9.97 13.63 66.67
N ALA A 4 9.41 13.78 65.46
CA ALA A 4 10.18 14.36 64.37
C ALA A 4 10.57 15.80 64.75
N PRO A 5 11.85 16.19 64.66
CA PRO A 5 12.25 17.56 64.98
C PRO A 5 11.60 18.52 63.99
N VAL A 6 10.76 19.44 64.50
CA VAL A 6 10.20 20.54 63.70
C VAL A 6 11.28 21.62 63.57
N LYS A 7 11.69 21.93 62.34
CA LYS A 7 12.54 23.10 62.05
C LYS A 7 11.64 24.32 61.84
N THR A 8 11.61 25.21 62.83
CA THR A 8 10.85 26.46 62.77
C THR A 8 11.69 27.54 62.08
N LEU A 9 11.20 28.10 60.97
CA LEU A 9 11.77 29.30 60.37
C LEU A 9 11.12 30.51 61.02
N VAL A 10 11.92 31.37 61.64
CA VAL A 10 11.44 32.61 62.26
C VAL A 10 11.54 33.75 61.24
N VAL A 11 10.40 34.39 60.98
CA VAL A 11 10.30 35.58 60.14
C VAL A 11 10.15 36.79 61.05
N GLN A 12 10.96 37.82 60.84
CA GLN A 12 10.90 39.11 61.53
C GLN A 12 10.38 40.18 60.58
N THR A 13 9.75 41.21 61.11
CA THR A 13 9.38 42.39 60.33
C THR A 13 10.61 43.30 60.24
N GLY A 14 11.11 43.53 59.04
CA GLY A 14 12.21 44.48 58.78
C GLY A 14 11.79 45.92 59.02
N ASP A 15 12.77 46.84 59.07
CA ASP A 15 12.57 48.26 59.34
C ASP A 15 11.70 48.97 58.26
N ASP A 16 11.58 48.37 57.09
CA ASP A 16 10.73 48.79 55.96
C ASP A 16 9.37 48.07 55.92
N GLY A 17 9.06 47.26 56.95
CA GLY A 17 7.84 46.46 57.03
C GLY A 17 7.89 45.17 56.19
N VAL A 18 8.99 44.90 55.49
CA VAL A 18 9.14 43.68 54.68
C VAL A 18 9.54 42.52 55.60
N PRO A 19 8.86 41.36 55.52
CA PRO A 19 9.25 40.20 56.30
C PRO A 19 10.62 39.69 55.86
N VAL A 20 11.58 39.63 56.78
CA VAL A 20 12.92 39.08 56.58
C VAL A 20 13.12 37.83 57.43
N LEU A 21 13.90 36.89 56.93
CA LEU A 21 14.29 35.73 57.74
C LEU A 21 15.30 36.20 58.79
N ALA A 22 15.10 35.78 60.04
CA ALA A 22 16.00 36.15 61.14
C ALA A 22 17.44 35.67 60.92
N GLU A 23 17.61 34.60 60.12
CA GLU A 23 18.91 34.01 59.78
C GLU A 23 18.94 33.57 58.30
N PRO A 24 20.13 33.50 57.67
CA PRO A 24 20.28 32.98 56.32
C PRO A 24 19.89 31.49 56.27
N VAL A 25 18.83 31.17 55.53
CA VAL A 25 18.34 29.79 55.38
C VAL A 25 19.08 29.09 54.26
N ARG A 26 19.62 27.90 54.54
CA ARG A 26 20.11 26.95 53.54
C ARG A 26 19.21 25.72 53.54
N LEU A 27 18.68 25.37 52.37
CA LEU A 27 17.97 24.12 52.19
C LEU A 27 19.01 23.02 52.01
N LEU A 28 18.96 22.02 52.90
CA LEU A 28 19.82 20.84 52.86
C LEU A 28 18.94 19.60 52.68
N ASN A 29 19.45 18.61 51.95
CA ASN A 29 18.90 17.26 51.93
C ASN A 29 18.99 16.61 53.33
N PRO A 30 18.29 15.50 53.60
CA PRO A 30 18.40 14.76 54.86
C PRO A 30 19.83 14.29 55.20
N ASP A 31 20.72 14.21 54.20
CA ASP A 31 22.15 13.88 54.35
C ASP A 31 23.05 15.09 54.62
N GLY A 32 22.49 16.31 54.70
CA GLY A 32 23.22 17.54 54.98
C GLY A 32 23.85 18.23 53.75
N THR A 33 23.70 17.68 52.54
CA THR A 33 24.17 18.33 51.31
C THR A 33 23.23 19.47 50.88
N PRO A 34 23.71 20.53 50.20
CA PRO A 34 22.82 21.58 49.69
C PRO A 34 21.74 21.00 48.76
N PHE A 35 20.49 21.42 48.96
CA PHE A 35 19.39 21.08 48.07
C PHE A 35 19.60 21.78 46.72
N THR A 36 19.93 21.02 45.69
CA THR A 36 20.21 21.53 44.34
C THR A 36 18.98 21.56 43.43
N GLY A 37 17.80 21.20 43.93
CA GLY A 37 16.53 21.29 43.21
C GLY A 37 16.37 20.37 42.00
N SER A 38 17.31 19.46 41.74
CA SER A 38 17.26 18.60 40.55
C SER A 38 16.72 17.22 40.90
N ALA A 39 15.40 17.07 40.93
CA ALA A 39 14.78 15.77 40.75
C ALA A 39 14.64 15.51 39.26
N ALA A 40 15.16 14.39 38.76
CA ALA A 40 14.95 14.00 37.37
C ALA A 40 13.43 13.88 37.11
N ALA A 41 12.93 14.60 36.10
CA ALA A 41 11.53 14.52 35.75
C ALA A 41 11.20 13.10 35.25
N HIS A 42 10.16 12.48 35.81
CA HIS A 42 9.68 11.18 35.36
C HIS A 42 8.51 11.37 34.39
N VAL A 43 8.43 10.53 33.37
CA VAL A 43 7.38 10.64 32.34
C VAL A 43 5.96 10.50 32.93
N ASP A 44 5.80 9.79 34.06
CA ASP A 44 4.50 9.71 34.75
C ASP A 44 4.04 11.05 35.31
N THR A 45 4.97 11.91 35.72
CA THR A 45 4.68 13.18 36.38
C THR A 45 4.49 14.33 35.38
N LEU A 46 4.55 14.06 34.08
CA LEU A 46 4.23 15.06 33.05
C LEU A 46 2.73 15.38 33.07
N GLY A 47 2.40 16.56 33.57
CA GLY A 47 1.05 17.14 33.51
C GLY A 47 0.67 17.50 32.07
N GLY A 48 -0.61 17.33 31.72
CA GLY A 48 -1.12 17.63 30.37
C GLY A 48 -0.81 16.59 29.29
N ALA A 49 0.10 15.64 29.54
CA ALA A 49 0.36 14.54 28.62
C ALA A 49 -0.73 13.46 28.70
N THR A 50 -1.19 12.99 27.53
CA THR A 50 -2.13 11.88 27.44
C THR A 50 -1.48 10.55 27.84
N ALA A 51 -2.30 9.54 28.17
CA ALA A 51 -1.81 8.19 28.44
C ALA A 51 -0.99 7.63 27.26
N LEU A 52 -1.48 7.81 26.03
CA LEU A 52 -0.75 7.42 24.82
C LEU A 52 0.59 8.16 24.67
N GLY A 53 0.61 9.48 24.94
CA GLY A 53 1.83 10.28 24.88
C GLY A 53 2.88 9.80 25.89
N LYS A 54 2.47 9.47 27.11
CA LYS A 54 3.37 8.90 28.14
C LYS A 54 3.88 7.51 27.75
N THR A 55 3.03 6.66 27.16
CA THR A 55 3.45 5.35 26.63
C THR A 55 4.48 5.52 25.52
N LEU A 56 4.23 6.39 24.55
CA LEU A 56 5.14 6.67 23.44
C LEU A 56 6.48 7.27 23.88
N LEU A 57 6.52 8.01 24.98
CA LEU A 57 7.77 8.53 25.53
C LEU A 57 8.64 7.44 26.19
N ARG A 58 8.08 6.25 26.41
CA ARG A 58 8.77 5.10 27.04
C ARG A 58 9.18 4.00 26.09
N VAL A 59 8.57 3.91 24.91
CA VAL A 59 8.91 2.86 23.94
C VAL A 59 10.36 3.01 23.51
N LEU A 60 11.05 1.89 23.30
CA LEU A 60 12.47 1.86 22.95
C LEU A 60 12.68 1.57 21.47
N SER A 61 11.61 1.25 20.75
CA SER A 61 11.67 0.87 19.33
C SER A 61 10.47 1.36 18.54
N ALA A 62 10.66 1.45 17.22
CA ALA A 62 9.58 1.75 16.28
C ALA A 62 8.47 0.68 16.30
N SER A 63 8.80 -0.58 16.64
CA SER A 63 7.81 -1.65 16.75
C SER A 63 6.87 -1.42 17.92
N GLU A 64 7.42 -1.12 19.10
CA GLU A 64 6.64 -0.82 20.29
C GLU A 64 5.83 0.47 20.12
N ALA A 65 6.40 1.50 19.47
CA ALA A 65 5.67 2.72 19.15
C ALA A 65 4.44 2.44 18.27
N ARG A 66 4.59 1.61 17.23
CA ARG A 66 3.51 1.17 16.34
C ARG A 66 2.43 0.41 17.11
N THR A 67 2.84 -0.55 17.94
CA THR A 67 1.93 -1.28 18.83
C THR A 67 1.15 -0.33 19.76
N ALA A 68 1.83 0.67 20.35
CA ALA A 68 1.21 1.63 21.26
C ALA A 68 0.13 2.49 20.59
N ILE A 69 0.32 2.89 19.33
CA ILE A 69 -0.68 3.66 18.56
C ILE A 69 -1.69 2.77 17.82
N GLY A 70 -1.61 1.44 17.98
CA GLY A 70 -2.44 0.50 17.22
C GLY A 70 -2.14 0.49 15.71
N ALA A 71 -1.00 1.04 15.29
CA ALA A 71 -0.54 0.91 13.92
C ALA A 71 0.00 -0.51 13.75
N GLY A 72 -0.70 -1.34 12.98
CA GLY A 72 -0.13 -2.61 12.54
C GLY A 72 1.16 -2.39 11.74
N THR A 73 1.99 -3.42 11.62
CA THR A 73 2.97 -3.46 10.54
C THR A 73 2.22 -3.71 9.24
N SER A 74 2.39 -2.85 8.24
CA SER A 74 1.85 -3.16 6.92
C SER A 74 2.49 -4.46 6.43
N ASN A 75 1.67 -5.49 6.19
CA ASN A 75 2.10 -6.72 5.52
C ASN A 75 2.15 -6.56 3.98
N PHE A 76 1.94 -5.34 3.47
CA PHE A 76 2.04 -5.04 2.06
C PHE A 76 3.51 -4.99 1.64
N SER A 77 3.95 -6.03 0.91
CA SER A 77 5.26 -6.16 0.28
C SER A 77 5.42 -5.29 -0.97
N GLY A 78 4.34 -4.67 -1.45
CA GLY A 78 4.30 -3.96 -2.73
C GLY A 78 3.89 -4.84 -3.90
N ALA A 79 3.81 -6.15 -3.72
CA ALA A 79 3.34 -7.07 -4.75
C ALA A 79 1.81 -6.99 -4.92
N TYR A 80 1.34 -7.08 -6.16
CA TYR A 80 -0.10 -7.21 -6.47
C TYR A 80 -0.73 -8.44 -5.78
N GLY A 81 0.08 -9.46 -5.48
CA GLY A 81 -0.31 -10.66 -4.74
C GLY A 81 -0.96 -10.37 -3.39
N ASP A 82 -0.53 -9.31 -2.71
CA ASP A 82 -0.98 -8.96 -1.34
C ASP A 82 -2.39 -8.37 -1.30
N LEU A 83 -2.93 -7.96 -2.46
CA LEU A 83 -4.26 -7.38 -2.53
C LEU A 83 -5.32 -8.47 -2.36
N THR A 84 -6.22 -8.27 -1.41
CA THR A 84 -7.48 -9.01 -1.29
C THR A 84 -8.56 -8.35 -2.13
N GLY A 85 -9.59 -9.09 -2.56
CA GLY A 85 -10.70 -8.52 -3.33
C GLY A 85 -10.30 -8.05 -4.74
N LYS A 86 -9.28 -8.67 -5.33
CA LYS A 86 -8.84 -8.38 -6.70
C LYS A 86 -9.99 -8.63 -7.69
N PRO A 87 -10.26 -7.71 -8.62
CA PRO A 87 -11.20 -7.99 -9.69
C PRO A 87 -10.66 -9.13 -10.55
N THR A 88 -11.55 -9.97 -11.07
CA THR A 88 -11.19 -10.92 -12.12
C THR A 88 -10.90 -10.15 -13.39
N ILE A 89 -9.65 -10.20 -13.85
CA ILE A 89 -9.29 -9.64 -15.16
C ILE A 89 -9.74 -10.63 -16.23
N PRO A 90 -10.62 -10.24 -17.17
CA PRO A 90 -11.02 -11.12 -18.26
C PRO A 90 -9.82 -11.55 -19.11
N THR A 91 -9.82 -12.81 -19.55
CA THR A 91 -8.84 -13.29 -20.53
C THR A 91 -9.11 -12.67 -21.90
N MET A 92 -8.05 -12.47 -22.68
CA MET A 92 -8.18 -12.03 -24.08
C MET A 92 -9.11 -12.98 -24.85
N PRO A 93 -10.10 -12.48 -25.61
CA PRO A 93 -10.92 -13.31 -26.46
C PRO A 93 -10.09 -14.04 -27.52
N THR A 94 -10.49 -15.26 -27.86
CA THR A 94 -9.97 -16.00 -29.02
C THR A 94 -11.05 -16.10 -30.09
N ALA A 95 -10.68 -16.57 -31.28
CA ALA A 95 -11.66 -16.78 -32.36
C ALA A 95 -12.81 -17.71 -31.93
N SER A 96 -12.57 -18.69 -31.05
CA SER A 96 -13.61 -19.61 -30.57
C SER A 96 -14.55 -18.98 -29.54
N THR A 97 -14.11 -17.98 -28.78
CA THR A 97 -14.89 -17.34 -27.72
C THR A 97 -15.66 -16.11 -28.21
N LEU A 98 -15.55 -15.73 -29.48
CA LEU A 98 -16.26 -14.59 -30.05
C LEU A 98 -17.75 -14.92 -30.23
N SER A 99 -18.60 -14.32 -29.39
CA SER A 99 -20.05 -14.38 -29.54
C SER A 99 -20.51 -13.59 -30.78
N GLY A 100 -21.57 -14.05 -31.43
CA GLY A 100 -22.13 -13.42 -32.64
C GLY A 100 -21.37 -13.73 -33.95
N ALA A 101 -20.16 -14.28 -33.89
CA ALA A 101 -19.44 -14.72 -35.08
C ALA A 101 -20.01 -16.04 -35.64
N THR A 102 -20.16 -16.14 -36.95
CA THR A 102 -20.55 -17.39 -37.63
C THR A 102 -19.45 -18.45 -37.52
N THR A 103 -19.78 -19.71 -37.77
CA THR A 103 -18.79 -20.80 -37.82
C THR A 103 -17.69 -20.52 -38.85
N VAL A 104 -18.07 -20.03 -40.04
CA VAL A 104 -17.13 -19.63 -41.09
C VAL A 104 -16.26 -18.46 -40.63
N GLY A 105 -16.85 -17.42 -40.04
CA GLY A 105 -16.11 -16.25 -39.54
C GLY A 105 -15.06 -16.63 -38.51
N LYS A 106 -15.41 -17.51 -37.55
CA LYS A 106 -14.46 -18.04 -36.56
C LYS A 106 -13.34 -18.85 -37.22
N ALA A 107 -13.67 -19.71 -38.20
CA ALA A 107 -12.69 -20.54 -38.90
C ALA A 107 -11.73 -19.70 -39.76
N VAL A 108 -12.22 -18.65 -40.42
CA VAL A 108 -11.38 -17.70 -41.18
C VAL A 108 -10.46 -16.91 -40.25
N MET A 109 -10.97 -16.42 -39.11
CA MET A 109 -10.16 -15.64 -38.17
C MET A 109 -9.11 -16.49 -37.45
N ALA A 110 -9.35 -17.80 -37.32
CA ALA A 110 -8.38 -18.77 -36.81
C ALA A 110 -7.40 -19.30 -37.89
N ALA A 111 -7.61 -18.98 -39.17
CA ALA A 111 -6.78 -19.49 -40.25
C ALA A 111 -5.39 -18.84 -40.21
N THR A 112 -4.35 -19.66 -40.18
CA THR A 112 -2.95 -19.22 -40.16
C THR A 112 -2.39 -18.98 -41.57
N ASP A 113 -3.11 -19.39 -42.60
CA ASP A 113 -2.71 -19.28 -43.99
C ASP A 113 -3.92 -19.16 -44.94
N ALA A 114 -3.63 -18.81 -46.19
CA ALA A 114 -4.64 -18.62 -47.23
C ALA A 114 -5.35 -19.92 -47.62
N ALA A 115 -4.71 -21.09 -47.51
CA ALA A 115 -5.33 -22.36 -47.87
C ALA A 115 -6.42 -22.75 -46.87
N THR A 116 -6.12 -22.58 -45.59
CA THR A 116 -7.04 -22.78 -44.47
C THR A 116 -8.21 -21.81 -44.53
N ALA A 117 -7.94 -20.53 -44.84
CA ALA A 117 -9.00 -19.53 -45.03
C ALA A 117 -9.92 -19.87 -46.21
N ARG A 118 -9.36 -20.29 -47.37
CA ARG A 118 -10.16 -20.76 -48.52
C ARG A 118 -11.03 -21.95 -48.17
N LYS A 119 -10.46 -22.95 -47.49
CA LYS A 119 -11.21 -24.11 -47.02
C LYS A 119 -12.35 -23.71 -46.07
N ALA A 120 -12.12 -22.75 -45.17
CA ALA A 120 -13.12 -22.26 -44.24
C ALA A 120 -14.33 -21.61 -44.93
N ILE A 121 -14.12 -20.89 -46.04
CA ILE A 121 -15.20 -20.30 -46.85
C ILE A 121 -15.74 -21.25 -47.94
N GLY A 122 -15.27 -22.50 -47.99
CA GLY A 122 -15.66 -23.45 -49.03
C GLY A 122 -15.11 -23.12 -50.43
N ALA A 123 -14.11 -22.24 -50.53
CA ALA A 123 -13.44 -21.95 -51.79
C ALA A 123 -12.45 -23.06 -52.13
N GLY A 124 -12.58 -23.60 -53.35
CA GLY A 124 -11.57 -24.47 -53.94
C GLY A 124 -10.30 -23.71 -54.33
N THR A 125 -9.25 -24.46 -54.67
CA THR A 125 -8.14 -23.92 -55.45
C THR A 125 -8.49 -24.02 -56.93
N SER A 126 -8.43 -22.91 -57.66
CA SER A 126 -8.57 -22.96 -59.11
C SER A 126 -7.36 -23.67 -59.72
N SER A 127 -7.63 -24.64 -60.61
CA SER A 127 -6.61 -25.25 -61.48
C SER A 127 -6.58 -24.63 -62.88
N PHE A 128 -7.34 -23.55 -63.11
CA PHE A 128 -7.38 -22.84 -64.38
C PHE A 128 -6.09 -22.05 -64.58
N THR A 129 -5.34 -22.37 -65.63
CA THR A 129 -4.06 -21.73 -65.98
C THR A 129 -4.25 -20.40 -66.70
N GLY A 130 -5.49 -20.06 -67.08
CA GLY A 130 -5.79 -18.94 -67.98
C GLY A 130 -5.90 -19.34 -69.44
N SER A 131 -5.44 -20.55 -69.83
CA SER A 131 -5.54 -21.04 -71.20
C SER A 131 -6.97 -21.46 -71.56
N TYR A 132 -7.43 -21.08 -72.74
CA TYR A 132 -8.69 -21.57 -73.31
C TYR A 132 -8.72 -23.10 -73.41
N THR A 133 -7.55 -23.74 -73.53
CA THR A 133 -7.45 -25.21 -73.60
C THR A 133 -7.99 -25.91 -72.36
N ASP A 134 -7.94 -25.27 -71.19
CA ASP A 134 -8.37 -25.83 -69.89
C ASP A 134 -9.89 -25.94 -69.76
N LEU A 135 -10.65 -25.24 -70.61
CA LEU A 135 -12.10 -25.27 -70.56
C LEU A 135 -12.61 -26.63 -71.05
N THR A 136 -13.48 -27.26 -70.26
CA THR A 136 -14.31 -28.38 -70.72
C THR A 136 -15.53 -27.87 -71.48
N ASN A 137 -16.14 -28.70 -72.33
CA ASN A 137 -17.36 -28.33 -73.08
C ASN A 137 -17.20 -27.09 -73.99
N LYS A 138 -16.06 -26.98 -74.68
CA LYS A 138 -15.79 -25.90 -75.63
C LYS A 138 -16.76 -25.97 -76.83
N PRO A 139 -17.29 -24.82 -77.31
CA PRO A 139 -18.01 -24.77 -78.57
C PRO A 139 -17.15 -25.25 -79.74
N THR A 140 -17.75 -25.98 -80.68
CA THR A 140 -17.11 -26.28 -81.97
C THR A 140 -17.13 -25.02 -82.83
N ILE A 141 -15.96 -24.49 -83.18
CA ILE A 141 -15.85 -23.32 -84.05
C ILE A 141 -15.89 -23.80 -85.51
N PRO A 142 -16.86 -23.36 -86.33
CA PRO A 142 -16.90 -23.70 -87.75
C PRO A 142 -15.65 -23.17 -88.47
N THR A 143 -15.11 -23.95 -89.39
CA THR A 143 -14.04 -23.48 -90.28
C THR A 143 -14.58 -22.43 -91.25
N ALA A 144 -13.75 -21.45 -91.58
CA ALA A 144 -14.10 -20.47 -92.59
C ALA A 144 -14.40 -21.18 -93.93
N PRO A 145 -15.44 -20.77 -94.67
CA PRO A 145 -15.70 -21.30 -95.99
C PRO A 145 -14.53 -21.00 -96.91
N THR A 146 -14.08 -22.00 -97.67
CA THR A 146 -13.04 -21.91 -98.71
C THR A 146 -13.59 -21.34 -100.00
#